data_AF-A0A5K1DM25-F1
#
_entry.id   AF-A0A5K1DM25-F1
#
_cell.length_a   1.000
_cell.length_b   1.000
_cell.length_c   1.000
_cell.angle_alpha   90.00
_cell.angle_beta   90.00
_cell.angle_gamma   90.00
#
_symmetry.space_group_name_H-M   'P 1'
#
loop_
_entity.id
_entity.type
_entity.pdbx_description
1 polymer ?
#
loop_
_entity_poly.entity_id
_entity_poly.type
_entity_poly.pdbx_seq_one_letter_code
_entity_poly.pdbx_strand_id
1 'polypeptide(L)' 'VVLVGHSASGLCLTHAIHTFGTKKISSAVFVAAIMLRSGFVTTEDVKI' A
#
# COMPACT_ATOMS: atom_id res chain seq x y z
N VAL A 1 10.18 -3.36 9.39
CA VAL A 1 10.75 -2.39 8.42
C VAL A 1 9.90 -1.13 8.34
N VAL A 2 10.48 -0.01 7.91
CA VAL A 2 9.75 1.23 7.58
C VAL A 2 9.65 1.31 6.06
N LEU A 3 8.44 1.55 5.55
CA LEU A 3 8.15 1.52 4.13
C LEU A 3 7.71 2.93 3.68
N VAL A 4 8.37 3.48 2.67
CA VAL A 4 8.14 4.87 2.22
C VAL A 4 7.77 4.87 0.74
N GLY A 5 6.68 5.55 0.41
CA GLY A 5 6.17 5.67 -0.96
C GLY A 5 6.08 7.13 -1.37
N HIS A 6 6.50 7.42 -2.60
CA HIS A 6 6.37 8.71 -3.27
C HIS A 6 5.53 8.59 -4.55
N SER A 7 4.67 9.57 -4.82
CA SER A 7 3.83 9.59 -6.04
C SER A 7 2.96 8.33 -6.18
N ALA A 8 3.00 7.64 -7.33
CA ALA A 8 2.21 6.44 -7.60
C ALA A 8 2.60 5.22 -6.75
N SER A 9 3.82 5.17 -6.20
CA SER A 9 4.27 4.04 -5.36
C SER A 9 3.50 3.91 -4.04
N GLY A 10 2.72 4.93 -3.67
CA GLY A 10 1.74 4.84 -2.57
C GLY A 10 0.72 3.71 -2.76
N LEU A 11 0.35 3.37 -4.00
CA LEU A 11 -0.57 2.25 -4.26
C LEU A 11 0.04 0.89 -3.89
N CYS A 12 1.30 0.67 -4.30
CA CYS A 12 2.06 -0.52 -3.92
C CYS A 12 2.30 -0.56 -2.40
N LEU A 13 2.53 0.61 -1.80
CA LEU A 13 2.70 0.76 -0.36
C LEU A 13 1.44 0.33 0.40
N THR A 14 0.26 0.79 -0.02
CA THR A 14 -1.01 0.34 0.56
C THR A 14 -1.19 -1.17 0.43
N HIS A 15 -0.92 -1.75 -0.74
CA HIS A 15 -1.03 -3.20 -0.93
C HIS A 15 -0.07 -3.97 0.00
N ALA A 16 1.18 -3.52 0.14
CA ALA A 16 2.15 -4.14 1.04
C ALA A 16 1.72 -4.05 2.52
N ILE A 17 1.10 -2.94 2.94
CA ILE A 17 0.54 -2.79 4.29
C ILE A 17 -0.55 -3.83 4.55
N HIS A 18 -1.45 -4.07 3.58
CA HIS A 18 -2.52 -5.05 3.73
C HIS A 18 -1.99 -6.49 3.75
N THR A 19 -1.00 -6.80 2.91
CA THR A 19 -0.42 -8.14 2.78
C THR A 19 0.48 -8.54 3.96
N PHE A 20 1.32 -7.62 4.45
CA PHE A 20 2.32 -7.94 5.47
C PHE A 20 1.95 -7.44 6.87
N GLY A 21 1.06 -6.46 6.95
CA GLY A 21 0.54 -5.91 8.21
C GLY A 21 1.61 -5.46 9.19
N THR A 22 1.19 -5.38 10.46
CA THR A 22 2.03 -4.96 11.59
C THR A 22 3.12 -5.98 11.95
N LYS A 23 3.00 -7.23 11.49
CA LYS A 23 3.98 -8.29 11.76
C LYS A 23 5.33 -8.03 11.08
N LYS A 24 5.36 -7.30 9.96
CA LYS A 24 6.59 -6.97 9.24
C LYS A 24 6.81 -5.47 9.05
N ILE A 25 5.74 -4.67 8.98
CA ILE A 25 5.81 -3.24 8.74
C ILE A 25 5.56 -2.51 10.06
N SER A 26 6.59 -1.83 10.55
CA SER A 26 6.50 -1.05 11.79
C SER A 26 5.82 0.30 11.55
N SER A 27 6.06 0.89 10.38
CA SER A 27 5.51 2.19 10.00
C SER A 27 5.53 2.31 8.48
N ALA A 28 4.56 3.06 7.94
CA ALA A 28 4.47 3.39 6.53
C ALA A 28 4.30 4.90 6.34
N VAL A 29 5.06 5.49 5.43
CA VAL A 29 5.06 6.94 5.17
C VAL A 29 4.74 7.21 3.70
N PHE A 30 3.73 8.03 3.47
CA PHE A 30 3.27 8.45 2.16
C PHE A 30 3.69 9.91 1.93
N VAL A 31 4.65 10.14 1.03
CA VAL A 31 5.16 11.49 0.73
C VAL A 31 4.70 11.90 -0.65
N ALA A 32 3.82 12.90 -0.76
CA ALA A 32 3.21 13.30 -2.04
C ALA A 32 2.70 12.08 -2.84
N ALA A 33 2.18 11.08 -2.13
CA ALA A 33 1.86 9.76 -2.66
C ALA A 33 0.37 9.48 -2.56
N ILE A 34 -0.12 8.63 -3.46
CA ILE A 34 -1.52 8.23 -3.50
C ILE A 34 -1.81 7.27 -2.35
N MET A 35 -2.76 7.63 -1.48
CA MET A 35 -3.17 6.81 -0.33
C MET A 35 -4.65 6.44 -0.45
N LEU A 36 -4.93 5.27 -1.00
CA LEU A 36 -6.28 4.70 -1.05
C LEU A 36 -6.49 3.77 0.15
N ARG A 37 -7.69 3.77 0.75
CA ARG A 37 -8.01 2.93 1.93
C ARG A 37 -7.89 1.42 1.64
N SER A 38 -8.30 1.00 0.44
CA SER A 38 -8.24 -0.41 0.01
C SER A 38 -7.17 -0.66 -1.06
N GLY A 39 -6.32 0.33 -1.34
CA GLY A 39 -5.40 0.28 -2.48
C GLY A 39 -6.12 0.47 -3.81
N PHE A 40 -5.44 0.12 -4.90
CA PHE A 40 -6.04 0.06 -6.23
C PHE A 40 -6.90 -1.22 -6.31
N VAL A 41 -8.18 -1.07 -6.64
CA VAL A 41 -9.12 -2.20 -6.73
C VAL A 41 -9.77 -2.15 -8.10
N THR A 42 -9.29 -3.01 -9.01
CA THR A 42 -9.92 -3.25 -10.30
C THR A 42 -10.80 -4.49 -10.24
N THR A 43 -11.69 -4.66 -11.23
CA THR A 43 -12.45 -5.90 -11.38
C THR A 43 -11.56 -7.12 -11.66
N GLU A 44 -10.32 -6.91 -12.12
CA GLU A 44 -9.33 -7.97 -12.28
C GLU A 44 -8.69 -8.37 -10.95
N ASP A 45 -8.49 -7.42 -10.01
CA ASP A 45 -8.01 -7.71 -8.64
C ASP A 45 -9.01 -8.53 -7.81
N VAL A 46 -10.30 -8.50 -8.18
CA VAL A 46 -11.39 -9.27 -7.52
C VAL A 46 -11.54 -10.69 -8.10
N LYS A 47 -10.98 -10.95 -9.29
CA LYS A 47 -11.02 -12.29 -9.88
C LYS A 47 -9.97 -13.17 -9.20
N ILE A 48 -10.47 -14.12 -8.41
CA ILE A 48 -9.71 -15.20 -7.75
C ILE A 48 -9.28 -16.25 -8.77
#